data_AF-A0A7U4DKJ3-F1
#
_entry.id   AF-A0A7U4DKJ3-F1
#
_cell.length_a   1.000
_cell.length_b   1.000
_cell.length_c   1.000
_cell.angle_alpha   90.00
_cell.angle_beta   90.00
_cell.angle_gamma   90.00
#
_symmetry.space_group_name_H-M   'P 1'
#
loop_
_entity.id
_entity.type
_entity.pdbx_description
1 polymer ?
#
loop_
_entity_poly.entity_id
_entity_poly.type
_entity_poly.pdbx_seq_one_letter_code
_entity_poly.pdbx_strand_id
1 'polypeptide(L)' 'MKLHNVKIGNFPYVHLQVHLRCEKPGRMPKYKTSMIRGIIGRILKKQVCYDFQAACPTCEFRNSCVYLLLFESPDEAVKK' A
#
# COMPACT_ATOMS: atom_id res chain seq x y z
N MET A 1 12.97 13.08 13.06
CA MET A 1 13.05 11.66 12.70
C MET A 1 14.20 11.52 11.72
N LYS A 2 15.39 11.11 12.18
CA LYS A 2 16.55 10.95 11.31
C LYS A 2 16.29 9.73 10.44
N LEU A 3 16.23 9.91 9.12
CA LEU A 3 16.29 8.80 8.17
C LEU A 3 17.65 8.12 8.43
N HIS A 4 17.65 7.01 9.14
CA HIS A 4 18.83 6.16 9.20
C HIS A 4 19.16 5.78 7.75
N ASN A 5 20.41 6.03 7.33
CA ASN A 5 20.95 5.76 6.00
C ASN A 5 20.71 4.31 5.57
N VAL A 6 19.50 4.00 5.08
CA VAL A 6 19.25 2.77 4.34
C VAL A 6 19.92 2.97 2.99
N LYS A 7 21.10 2.36 2.81
CA LYS A 7 21.76 2.26 1.51
C LYS A 7 20.96 1.28 0.65
N ILE A 8 19.88 1.76 0.05
CA ILE A 8 19.29 1.12 -1.12
C ILE A 8 20.36 1.26 -2.22
N GLY A 9 20.72 0.17 -2.92
CA GLY A 9 21.75 0.21 -3.98
C GLY A 9 21.36 1.10 -5.17
N ASN A 10 21.88 0.84 -6.38
CA ASN A 10 21.46 1.54 -7.62
C ASN A 10 20.02 1.16 -8.05
N PHE A 11 19.06 1.27 -7.15
CA PHE A 11 17.64 1.14 -7.43
C PHE A 11 17.08 2.54 -7.66
N PRO A 12 16.48 2.84 -8.82
CA PRO A 12 15.87 4.15 -9.06
C PRO A 12 14.68 4.32 -8.11
N TYR A 13 14.75 5.30 -7.21
CA TYR A 13 13.66 5.65 -6.32
C TYR A 13 13.43 7.15 -6.30
N VAL A 14 12.21 7.54 -5.91
CA VAL A 14 11.85 8.93 -5.63
C VAL A 14 11.61 9.07 -4.13
N HIS A 15 12.23 10.08 -3.52
CA HIS A 15 11.97 10.44 -2.13
C HIS A 15 10.92 11.54 -2.08
N LEU A 16 9.79 11.26 -1.42
CA LEU A 16 8.66 12.17 -1.30
C LEU A 16 8.43 12.52 0.17
N GLN A 17 8.21 13.80 0.45
CA GLN A 17 7.79 14.29 1.76
C GLN A 17 6.38 14.89 1.65
N VAL A 18 5.48 14.47 2.55
CA VAL A 18 4.08 14.88 2.54
C VAL A 18 3.69 15.42 3.91
N HIS A 19 3.03 16.57 3.93
CA HIS A 19 2.46 17.18 5.13
C HIS A 19 0.94 17.07 5.07
N LEU A 20 0.34 16.34 6.02
CA LEU A 20 -1.10 16.16 6.10
C LEU A 20 -1.65 16.99 7.26
N ARG A 21 -2.69 17.77 6.99
CA ARG A 21 -3.45 18.51 8.01
C ARG A 21 -4.84 17.88 8.15
N CYS A 22 -5.28 17.70 9.39
CA CYS A 22 -6.64 17.23 9.65
C CYS A 22 -7.61 18.41 9.52
N GLU A 23 -8.58 18.30 8.60
CA GLU A 23 -9.57 19.37 8.33
C GLU A 23 -10.78 19.32 9.27
N LYS A 24 -11.06 18.14 9.85
CA LYS A 24 -12.20 17.89 10.73
C LYS A 24 -11.72 17.16 11.98
N PRO A 25 -12.41 17.30 13.13
CA PRO A 25 -12.07 16.54 14.33
C PRO A 25 -12.06 15.02 14.04
N GLY A 26 -11.06 14.34 14.57
CA GLY A 26 -10.90 12.90 14.38
C GLY A 26 -9.84 12.32 15.30
N ARG A 27 -9.80 10.98 15.39
CA ARG A 27 -8.81 10.27 16.19
C ARG A 27 -7.73 9.70 15.30
N MET A 28 -6.48 10.07 15.55
CA MET A 28 -5.34 9.44 14.90
C MET A 28 -5.23 7.99 15.39
N PRO A 29 -5.15 6.98 14.49
CA PRO A 29 -4.92 5.60 14.89
C PRO A 29 -3.60 5.44 15.65
N LYS A 30 -3.55 4.45 16.56
CA LYS A 30 -2.33 4.10 17.31
C LYS A 30 -1.14 3.83 16.38
N TYR A 31 -1.40 3.19 15.23
CA TYR A 31 -0.39 2.79 14.26
C TYR A 31 -0.47 3.66 12.99
N LYS A 32 0.24 4.79 13.00
CA LYS A 32 0.24 5.78 11.88
C LYS A 32 0.73 5.17 10.56
N THR A 33 1.78 4.35 10.59
CA THR A 33 2.33 3.70 9.39
C THR A 33 1.30 2.78 8.73
N SER A 34 0.58 1.99 9.53
CA SER A 34 -0.49 1.12 9.02
C SER A 34 -1.65 1.92 8.42
N MET A 35 -2.00 3.07 9.03
CA MET A 35 -2.99 4.00 8.47
C MET A 35 -2.54 4.50 7.09
N ILE A 36 -1.30 5.01 6.97
CA ILE A 36 -0.75 5.53 5.72
C ILE A 36 -0.73 4.42 4.65
N ARG A 37 -0.22 3.24 4.97
CA ARG A 37 -0.21 2.07 4.06
C ARG A 37 -1.62 1.72 3.60
N GLY A 38 -2.60 1.71 4.51
CA GLY A 38 -4.00 1.42 4.19
C GLY A 38 -4.62 2.44 3.24
N ILE A 39 -4.36 3.74 3.46
CA ILE A 39 -4.84 4.81 2.57
C ILE A 39 -4.22 4.67 1.18
N ILE A 40 -2.89 4.58 1.09
CA ILE A 40 -2.17 4.46 -0.19
C ILE A 40 -2.58 3.19 -0.92
N GLY A 41 -2.59 2.04 -0.23
CA GLY A 41 -3.00 0.77 -0.80
C GLY A 41 -4.42 0.83 -1.36
N ARG A 42 -5.38 1.39 -0.61
CA ARG A 42 -6.77 1.51 -1.08
C ARG A 42 -6.90 2.43 -2.31
N ILE A 43 -6.18 3.55 -2.35
CA ILE A 43 -6.21 4.45 -3.50
C ILE A 43 -5.60 3.75 -4.72
N LEU A 44 -4.43 3.13 -4.57
CA LEU A 44 -3.79 2.39 -5.67
C LEU A 44 -4.69 1.27 -6.18
N LYS A 45 -5.29 0.48 -5.29
CA LYS A 45 -6.26 -0.58 -5.64
C LYS A 45 -7.36 -0.05 -6.56
N LYS A 46 -7.95 1.11 -6.24
CA LYS A 46 -8.98 1.75 -7.07
C LYS A 46 -8.49 2.16 -8.46
N GLN A 47 -7.21 2.47 -8.61
CA GLN A 47 -6.63 2.95 -9.87
C GLN A 47 -6.13 1.81 -10.76
N VAL A 48 -5.63 0.71 -10.16
CA VAL A 48 -4.93 -0.36 -10.90
C VAL A 48 -5.75 -1.64 -11.03
N CYS A 49 -6.76 -1.85 -10.19
CA CYS A 49 -7.58 -3.06 -10.28
C CYS A 49 -8.49 -3.02 -11.49
N TYR A 50 -8.52 -4.15 -12.22
CA TYR A 50 -9.51 -4.41 -13.28
C TYR A 50 -10.93 -4.48 -12.72
N ASP A 51 -11.11 -5.21 -11.61
CA ASP A 51 -12.36 -5.26 -10.86
C ASP A 51 -12.06 -4.93 -9.39
N PHE A 52 -12.51 -3.75 -8.95
CA PHE A 52 -12.31 -3.29 -7.58
C PHE A 52 -13.20 -4.01 -6.56
N GLN A 53 -14.33 -4.59 -7.00
CA GLN A 53 -15.25 -5.32 -6.13
C GLN A 53 -14.82 -6.77 -5.90
N ALA A 54 -14.10 -7.35 -6.85
CA ALA A 54 -13.54 -8.68 -6.70
C ALA A 54 -12.54 -8.77 -5.53
N ALA A 55 -12.60 -9.88 -4.80
CA ALA A 55 -11.58 -10.22 -3.82
C ALA A 55 -10.28 -10.60 -4.53
N CYS A 56 -9.14 -10.12 -4.03
CA CYS A 56 -7.83 -10.41 -4.64
C CYS A 56 -7.51 -11.92 -4.74
N PRO A 57 -7.88 -12.78 -3.77
CA PRO A 57 -7.65 -14.23 -3.87
C PRO A 57 -8.39 -14.92 -5.01
N THR A 58 -9.53 -14.38 -5.44
CA THR A 58 -10.39 -14.96 -6.48
C THR A 58 -10.27 -14.21 -7.81
N CYS A 59 -9.34 -13.26 -7.91
CA CYS A 59 -9.13 -12.47 -9.12
C CYS A 59 -8.43 -13.30 -10.21
N GLU A 60 -8.87 -13.15 -11.46
CA GLU A 60 -8.26 -13.81 -12.62
C GLU A 60 -6.77 -13.50 -12.79
N PHE A 61 -6.36 -12.28 -12.42
CA PHE A 61 -4.98 -11.82 -12.55
C PHE A 61 -4.11 -12.07 -11.31
N ARG A 62 -4.58 -12.87 -10.34
CA ARG A 62 -3.90 -13.07 -9.05
C ARG A 62 -2.39 -13.34 -9.21
N ASN A 63 -2.02 -14.24 -10.11
CA ASN A 63 -0.64 -14.69 -10.27
C ASN A 63 0.28 -13.67 -10.97
N SER A 64 -0.28 -12.64 -11.61
CA SER A 64 0.47 -11.59 -12.32
C SER A 64 0.27 -10.20 -11.73
N CYS A 65 -0.57 -10.05 -10.71
CA CYS A 65 -0.96 -8.76 -10.15
C CYS A 65 0.12 -8.19 -9.22
N VAL A 66 0.80 -7.13 -9.68
CA VAL A 66 1.82 -6.40 -8.89
C VAL A 66 1.22 -5.78 -7.63
N TYR A 67 -0.04 -5.32 -7.67
CA TYR A 67 -0.71 -4.78 -6.49
C TYR A 67 -0.83 -5.83 -5.37
N LEU A 68 -1.26 -7.05 -5.72
CA LEU A 68 -1.38 -8.15 -4.76
C LEU A 68 -0.02 -8.46 -4.11
N LEU A 69 1.05 -8.54 -4.92
CA LEU A 69 2.40 -8.83 -4.44
C LEU A 69 2.93 -7.80 -3.43
N LEU A 70 2.64 -6.51 -3.65
CA LEU A 70 3.23 -5.43 -2.87
C LEU A 70 2.36 -4.96 -1.69
N PHE A 71 1.03 -5.04 -1.81
CA PHE A 71 0.10 -4.39 -0.87
C PHE A 71 -0.78 -5.34 -0.08
N GLU A 72 -1.07 -6.54 -0.57
CA GLU A 72 -1.89 -7.50 0.17
C GLU A 72 -1.02 -8.39 1.08
N SER A 73 -1.63 -8.99 2.10
CA SER A 73 -0.91 -9.87 3.01
C SER A 73 -0.55 -11.20 2.33
N PRO A 74 0.53 -11.88 2.76
CA PRO A 74 0.96 -13.16 2.18
C PRO A 74 -0.15 -14.21 2.14
N ASP A 75 -1.03 -14.27 3.14
CA ASP A 75 -2.15 -15.23 3.18
C ASP A 75 -3.17 -15.00 2.04
N GLU A 76 -3.30 -13.75 1.60
CA GLU A 76 -4.13 -13.35 0.47
C GLU A 76 -3.39 -13.54 -0.86
N ALA A 77 -2.05 -13.50 -0.85
CA ALA A 77 -1.21 -13.74 -2.02
C ALA A 77 -0.97 -15.23 -2.30
N VAL A 78 -0.90 -16.07 -1.26
CA VAL A 78 -0.53 -17.49 -1.29
C VAL A 78 -1.70 -18.36 -0.80
N LYS A 79 -2.75 -18.48 -1.59
CA LYS A 79 -3.62 -19.66 -1.58
C LYS A 79 -3.38 -20.39 -2.88
N LYS A 80 -2.71 -21.53 -2.76
CA LYS A 80 -2.57 -22.55 -3.80
C LYS A 80 -3.95 -23.09 -4.19
#